data_AF-A0A6P4DXT1-F1
#
_entry.id   AF-A0A6P4DXT1-F1
#
_cell.length_a   1.000
_cell.length_b   1.000
_cell.length_c   1.000
_cell.angle_alpha   90.00
_cell.angle_beta   90.00
_cell.angle_gamma   90.00
#
_symmetry.space_group_name_H-M   'P 1'
#
loop_
_entity.id
_entity.type
_entity.pdbx_description
1 polymer ?
#
loop_
_entity_poly.entity_id
_entity_poly.type
_entity_poly.pdbx_seq_one_letter_code
_entity_poly.pdbx_strand_id
1 'polypeptide(L)'
;EDFKKIETSFEYLNTFLEGQDYVAANQFTVADIAIVSTVSTFEIFDFDLSKYPNVARWYANAKKVTPGWDENWSGLLELKAVFEAPILSMDLYNMAGSPSTRAIIMTAKAVGVELNSINVNTFVGEQLKPEFVKINPQHTIPTLVDHGFVIWESRAIVVYLVEQYGKDDSLYPKDPQKQALINRLLYF
;
A
#
# COMPACT_ATOMS: atom_id res chain seq x y z
N GLU A 1 8.30 -0.33 19.27
CA GLU A 1 9.59 -0.72 19.84
C GLU A 1 10.67 -0.77 18.76
N ASP A 2 10.36 -1.31 17.58
CA ASP A 2 11.34 -1.51 16.50
C ASP A 2 11.86 -0.22 15.86
N PHE A 3 11.02 0.82 15.76
CA PHE A 3 11.46 2.13 15.24
C PHE A 3 12.59 2.75 16.08
N LYS A 4 12.53 2.62 17.40
CA LYS A 4 13.61 3.09 18.30
C LYS A 4 14.92 2.32 18.06
N LYS A 5 14.85 1.01 17.78
CA LYS A 5 16.04 0.19 17.48
C LYS A 5 16.70 0.62 16.15
N ILE A 6 15.90 1.03 15.17
CA ILE A 6 16.38 1.61 13.91
C ILE A 6 17.08 2.95 14.19
N GLU A 7 16.43 3.88 14.89
CA GLU A 7 17.02 5.18 15.23
C GLU A 7 18.36 5.01 15.97
N THR A 8 18.42 4.13 16.97
CA THR A 8 19.67 3.83 17.71
C THR A 8 20.76 3.22 16.82
N SER A 9 20.40 2.40 15.84
CA SER A 9 21.37 1.83 14.88
C SER A 9 21.95 2.93 13.97
N PHE A 10 21.13 3.88 13.54
CA PHE A 10 21.58 5.05 12.78
C PHE A 10 22.42 6.02 13.64
N GLU A 11 22.11 6.16 14.94
CA GLU A 11 22.96 6.90 15.89
C GLU A 11 24.36 6.28 16.01
N TYR A 12 24.45 4.95 16.13
CA TYR A 12 25.74 4.27 16.15
C TYR A 12 26.51 4.41 14.86
N LEU A 13 25.86 4.21 13.71
CA LEU A 13 26.51 4.39 12.41
C LEU A 13 27.00 5.85 12.23
N ASN A 14 26.19 6.82 12.64
CA ASN A 14 26.56 8.23 12.60
C ASN A 14 27.77 8.55 13.49
N THR A 15 27.89 7.87 14.63
CA THR A 15 29.04 7.98 15.53
C THR A 15 30.28 7.33 14.94
N PHE A 16 30.17 6.15 14.32
CA PHE A 16 31.31 5.48 13.68
C PHE A 16 31.87 6.26 12.49
N LEU A 17 31.01 7.00 11.79
CA LEU A 17 31.39 7.86 10.66
C LEU A 17 31.89 9.25 11.11
N GLU A 18 32.01 9.52 12.41
CA GLU A 18 32.56 10.79 12.89
C GLU A 18 34.05 10.90 12.53
N GLY A 19 34.40 11.91 11.73
CA GLY A 19 35.77 12.12 11.26
C GLY A 19 36.28 11.10 10.23
N GLN A 20 35.42 10.22 9.71
CA GLN A 20 35.77 9.18 8.74
C GLN A 20 35.01 9.35 7.42
N ASP A 21 35.69 9.15 6.28
CA ASP A 21 35.05 9.19 4.95
C ASP A 21 34.37 7.87 4.57
N TYR A 22 34.76 6.76 5.22
CA TYR A 22 34.26 5.40 4.99
C TYR A 22 34.01 4.69 6.32
N VAL A 23 33.22 3.62 6.30
CA VAL A 23 32.72 2.96 7.51
C VAL A 23 33.83 2.42 8.41
N ALA A 24 34.85 1.78 7.83
CA ALA A 24 35.76 0.91 8.59
C ALA A 24 37.26 1.19 8.40
N ALA A 25 37.64 1.92 7.35
CA ALA A 25 39.04 2.19 7.01
C ALA A 25 39.19 3.55 6.33
N ASN A 26 40.42 3.97 6.07
CA ASN A 26 40.71 5.22 5.33
C ASN A 26 40.46 5.09 3.81
N GLN A 27 39.71 4.07 3.38
CA GLN A 27 39.38 3.80 2.00
C GLN A 27 38.05 3.05 1.92
N PHE A 28 37.42 3.07 0.74
CA PHE A 28 36.19 2.33 0.48
C PHE A 28 36.42 0.82 0.63
N THR A 29 35.52 0.12 1.33
CA THR A 29 35.62 -1.31 1.61
C THR A 29 34.29 -2.03 1.40
N VAL A 30 34.31 -3.36 1.51
CA VAL A 30 33.10 -4.18 1.52
C VAL A 30 32.12 -3.80 2.64
N ALA A 31 32.59 -3.17 3.74
CA ALA A 31 31.71 -2.68 4.80
C ALA A 31 30.81 -1.54 4.29
N ASP A 32 31.34 -0.66 3.46
CA ASP A 32 30.56 0.42 2.84
C ASP A 32 29.49 -0.16 1.90
N ILE A 33 29.85 -1.16 1.09
CA ILE A 33 28.90 -1.87 0.20
C ILE A 33 27.77 -2.52 1.01
N ALA A 34 28.10 -3.22 2.11
CA ALA A 34 27.11 -3.90 2.93
C ALA A 34 26.16 -2.93 3.66
N ILE A 35 26.66 -1.78 4.11
CA ILE A 35 25.84 -0.82 4.84
C ILE A 35 25.06 0.07 3.88
N VAL A 36 25.59 0.41 2.69
CA VAL A 36 24.88 1.30 1.75
C VAL A 36 23.62 0.63 1.21
N SER A 37 23.62 -0.69 1.01
CA SER A 37 22.41 -1.44 0.64
C SER A 37 21.34 -1.38 1.74
N THR A 38 21.76 -1.43 3.01
CA THR A 38 20.86 -1.29 4.16
C THR A 38 20.29 0.12 4.25
N VAL A 39 21.16 1.15 4.23
CA VAL A 39 20.74 2.56 4.35
C VAL A 39 19.84 3.00 3.18
N SER A 40 20.11 2.50 1.97
CA SER A 40 19.27 2.80 0.80
C SER A 40 17.86 2.24 0.88
N THR A 41 17.67 1.11 1.59
CA THR A 41 16.33 0.59 1.91
C THR A 41 15.56 1.59 2.77
N PHE A 42 16.20 2.21 3.75
CA PHE A 42 15.52 3.19 4.60
C PHE A 42 15.23 4.50 3.86
N GLU A 43 16.14 4.95 2.98
CA GLU A 43 15.86 6.10 2.12
C GLU A 43 14.63 5.87 1.25
N ILE A 44 14.49 4.70 0.61
CA ILE A 44 13.38 4.49 -0.32
C ILE A 44 12.01 4.44 0.37
N PHE A 45 11.99 4.13 1.67
CA PHE A 45 10.81 4.21 2.55
C PHE A 45 10.78 5.51 3.38
N ASP A 46 11.35 6.59 2.85
CA ASP A 46 11.21 7.96 3.34
C ASP A 46 11.74 8.19 4.78
N PHE A 47 12.70 7.37 5.22
CA PHE A 47 13.41 7.60 6.48
C PHE A 47 14.30 8.84 6.39
N ASP A 48 14.14 9.75 7.35
CA ASP A 48 14.84 11.02 7.36
C ASP A 48 16.32 10.89 7.77
N LEU A 49 17.19 10.76 6.77
CA LEU A 49 18.65 10.72 6.95
C LEU A 49 19.25 12.06 7.40
N SER A 50 18.53 13.19 7.30
CA SER A 50 19.06 14.50 7.66
C SER A 50 19.38 14.64 9.16
N LYS A 51 18.76 13.79 9.99
CA LYS A 51 19.04 13.68 11.43
C LYS A 51 20.44 13.12 11.73
N TYR A 52 21.09 12.51 10.75
CA TYR A 52 22.36 11.80 10.89
C TYR A 52 23.39 12.36 9.90
N PRO A 53 24.00 13.52 10.19
CA PRO A 53 24.79 14.26 9.21
C PRO A 53 26.02 13.49 8.68
N ASN A 54 26.65 12.64 9.49
CA ASN A 54 27.78 11.82 9.04
C ASN A 54 27.31 10.71 8.11
N VAL A 55 26.16 10.08 8.43
CA VAL A 55 25.52 9.08 7.55
C VAL A 55 25.10 9.73 6.24
N ALA A 56 24.45 10.88 6.27
CA ALA A 56 24.01 11.59 5.06
C ALA A 56 25.20 11.96 4.16
N ARG A 57 26.31 12.47 4.74
CA ARG A 57 27.56 12.76 4.01
C ARG A 57 28.11 11.50 3.35
N TRP A 58 28.35 10.46 4.15
CA TRP A 58 28.92 9.20 3.69
C TRP A 58 28.04 8.56 2.61
N TYR A 59 26.73 8.53 2.83
CA TYR A 59 25.75 7.95 1.91
C TYR A 59 25.75 8.68 0.56
N ALA A 60 25.79 10.02 0.55
CA ALA A 60 25.88 10.80 -0.69
C ALA A 60 27.15 10.50 -1.50
N ASN A 61 28.25 10.12 -0.85
CA ASN A 61 29.45 9.62 -1.52
C ASN A 61 29.27 8.17 -1.98
N ALA A 62 28.74 7.31 -1.12
CA ALA A 62 28.52 5.88 -1.40
C ALA A 62 27.66 5.66 -2.65
N LYS A 63 26.63 6.48 -2.90
CA LYS A 63 25.84 6.43 -4.14
C LYS A 63 26.67 6.60 -5.42
N LYS A 64 27.75 7.37 -5.34
CA LYS A 64 28.59 7.71 -6.50
C LYS A 64 29.70 6.67 -6.72
N VAL A 65 30.24 6.13 -5.64
CA VAL A 65 31.46 5.30 -5.69
C VAL A 65 31.18 3.81 -5.62
N THR A 66 29.98 3.38 -5.21
CA THR A 66 29.62 1.95 -5.10
C THR A 66 29.35 1.37 -6.48
N PRO A 67 30.13 0.38 -6.95
CA PRO A 67 29.79 -0.37 -8.15
C PRO A 67 28.47 -1.11 -7.95
N GLY A 68 27.59 -1.10 -8.95
CA GLY A 68 26.28 -1.75 -8.86
C GLY A 68 25.19 -0.89 -8.18
N TRP A 69 25.42 0.42 -8.03
CA TRP A 69 24.45 1.32 -7.40
C TRP A 69 23.10 1.35 -8.13
N ASP A 70 23.11 1.39 -9.46
CA ASP A 70 21.90 1.47 -10.28
C ASP A 70 21.07 0.18 -10.15
N GLU A 71 21.71 -0.98 -10.08
CA GLU A 71 21.08 -2.27 -9.83
C GLU A 71 20.48 -2.35 -8.43
N ASN A 72 21.22 -1.88 -7.42
CA ASN A 72 20.69 -1.77 -6.05
C ASN A 72 19.43 -0.89 -6.01
N TRP A 73 19.49 0.30 -6.62
CA TRP A 73 18.37 1.23 -6.63
C TRP A 73 17.17 0.68 -7.42
N SER A 74 17.41 0.02 -8.55
CA SER A 74 16.36 -0.63 -9.35
C SER A 74 15.65 -1.73 -8.56
N GLY A 75 16.40 -2.59 -7.87
CA GLY A 75 15.82 -3.63 -7.00
C GLY A 75 15.02 -3.06 -5.83
N LEU A 76 15.44 -1.92 -5.28
CA LEU A 76 14.67 -1.22 -4.26
C LEU A 76 13.37 -0.62 -4.80
N LEU A 77 13.36 -0.07 -6.02
CA LEU A 77 12.13 0.42 -6.66
C LEU A 77 11.11 -0.71 -6.87
N GLU A 78 11.58 -1.89 -7.30
CA GLU A 78 10.75 -3.10 -7.38
C GLU A 78 10.21 -3.52 -6.00
N LEU A 79 11.07 -3.51 -4.98
CA LEU A 79 10.67 -3.81 -3.61
C LEU A 79 9.62 -2.83 -3.09
N LYS A 80 9.80 -1.53 -3.32
CA LYS A 80 8.83 -0.49 -2.93
C LYS A 80 7.50 -0.72 -3.63
N ALA A 81 7.51 -0.98 -4.94
CA ALA A 81 6.29 -1.29 -5.70
C ALA A 81 5.57 -2.52 -5.16
N VAL A 82 6.28 -3.60 -4.80
CA VAL A 82 5.69 -4.81 -4.19
C VAL A 82 5.12 -4.52 -2.80
N PHE A 83 5.84 -3.76 -1.99
CA PHE A 83 5.40 -3.41 -0.63
C PHE A 83 4.17 -2.48 -0.65
N GLU A 84 4.08 -1.60 -1.64
CA GLU A 84 2.95 -0.70 -1.86
C GLU A 84 1.80 -1.33 -2.66
N ALA A 85 2.00 -2.49 -3.31
CA ALA A 85 0.97 -3.14 -4.12
C ALA A 85 -0.35 -3.45 -3.38
N PRO A 86 -0.37 -3.87 -2.09
CA PRO A 86 -1.61 -4.01 -1.32
C PRO A 86 -2.30 -2.66 -1.02
N ILE A 87 -1.56 -1.55 -1.15
CA ILE A 87 -2.07 -0.17 -1.04
C ILE A 87 -2.57 0.33 -2.40
N LEU A 88 -2.31 -0.38 -3.51
CA LEU A 88 -2.71 0.01 -4.86
C LEU A 88 -3.73 -0.96 -5.52
N SER A 89 -4.23 -1.95 -4.76
CA SER A 89 -5.18 -2.94 -5.28
C SER A 89 -6.64 -2.49 -5.16
N MET A 90 -7.46 -3.00 -6.09
CA MET A 90 -8.92 -2.89 -6.07
C MET A 90 -9.50 -4.28 -5.79
N ASP A 91 -9.37 -4.74 -4.55
CA ASP A 91 -9.69 -6.10 -4.15
C ASP A 91 -11.16 -6.23 -3.75
N LEU A 92 -11.88 -7.16 -4.39
CA LEU A 92 -13.25 -7.50 -4.04
C LEU A 92 -13.30 -8.91 -3.45
N TYR A 93 -13.36 -9.00 -2.13
CA TYR A 93 -13.60 -10.26 -1.41
C TYR A 93 -15.06 -10.67 -1.55
N ASN A 94 -15.33 -11.80 -2.21
CA ASN A 94 -16.68 -12.15 -2.62
C ASN A 94 -16.90 -13.65 -2.86
N MET A 95 -18.15 -13.98 -3.23
CA MET A 95 -18.48 -15.17 -4.00
C MET A 95 -19.11 -14.70 -5.32
N ALA A 96 -18.47 -15.01 -6.45
CA ALA A 96 -18.82 -14.46 -7.77
C ALA A 96 -20.27 -14.77 -8.20
N GLY A 97 -20.83 -15.88 -7.72
CA GLY A 97 -22.21 -16.29 -7.97
C GLY A 97 -23.28 -15.51 -7.19
N SER A 98 -22.92 -14.66 -6.22
CA SER A 98 -23.89 -13.91 -5.42
C SER A 98 -24.49 -12.72 -6.19
N PRO A 99 -25.80 -12.46 -6.10
CA PRO A 99 -26.42 -11.27 -6.70
C PRO A 99 -25.78 -9.95 -6.26
N SER A 100 -25.43 -9.83 -4.98
CA SER A 100 -24.81 -8.62 -4.42
C SER A 100 -23.42 -8.36 -5.03
N THR A 101 -22.62 -9.41 -5.22
CA THR A 101 -21.33 -9.33 -5.91
C THR A 101 -21.50 -8.92 -7.37
N ARG A 102 -22.47 -9.50 -8.09
CA ARG A 102 -22.68 -9.17 -9.51
C ARG A 102 -23.04 -7.69 -9.71
N ALA A 103 -23.80 -7.09 -8.80
CA ALA A 103 -24.10 -5.66 -8.85
C ALA A 103 -22.83 -4.80 -8.78
N ILE A 104 -21.88 -5.16 -7.91
CA ILE A 104 -20.58 -4.48 -7.80
C ILE A 104 -19.77 -4.64 -9.09
N ILE A 105 -19.67 -5.86 -9.61
CA ILE A 105 -18.91 -6.13 -10.85
C ILE A 105 -19.48 -5.34 -12.04
N MET A 106 -20.81 -5.29 -12.19
CA MET A 106 -21.44 -4.50 -13.26
C MET A 106 -21.20 -3.00 -13.07
N THR A 107 -21.26 -2.53 -11.83
CA THR A 107 -21.01 -1.12 -11.50
C THR A 107 -19.56 -0.74 -11.79
N ALA A 108 -18.59 -1.54 -11.32
CA ALA A 108 -17.17 -1.33 -11.58
C ALA A 108 -16.87 -1.24 -13.08
N LYS A 109 -17.43 -2.16 -13.89
CA LYS A 109 -17.32 -2.10 -15.36
C LYS A 109 -17.92 -0.82 -15.95
N ALA A 110 -19.07 -0.37 -15.43
CA ALA A 110 -19.73 0.85 -15.91
C ALA A 110 -18.88 2.10 -15.66
N VAL A 111 -18.09 2.12 -14.58
CA VAL A 111 -17.20 3.23 -14.22
C VAL A 111 -15.75 3.03 -14.67
N GLY A 112 -15.44 1.93 -15.35
CA GLY A 112 -14.10 1.64 -15.89
C GLY A 112 -13.08 1.17 -14.84
N VAL A 113 -13.54 0.61 -13.72
CA VAL A 113 -12.70 0.02 -12.68
C VAL A 113 -12.51 -1.48 -12.94
N GLU A 114 -11.26 -1.92 -12.89
CA GLU A 114 -10.89 -3.33 -12.89
C GLU A 114 -10.80 -3.84 -11.45
N LEU A 115 -11.51 -4.93 -11.15
CA LEU A 115 -11.56 -5.54 -9.82
C LEU A 115 -10.67 -6.78 -9.78
N ASN A 116 -9.84 -6.90 -8.75
CA ASN A 116 -9.24 -8.17 -8.38
C ASN A 116 -10.23 -8.97 -7.52
N SER A 117 -10.80 -10.04 -8.09
CA SER A 117 -11.82 -10.83 -7.40
C SER A 117 -11.19 -11.90 -6.51
N ILE A 118 -11.35 -11.78 -5.20
CA ILE A 118 -10.85 -12.74 -4.21
C ILE A 118 -12.02 -13.59 -3.71
N ASN A 119 -11.99 -14.90 -3.98
CA ASN A 119 -13.06 -15.79 -3.55
C ASN A 119 -12.95 -16.12 -2.05
N VAL A 120 -14.03 -15.90 -1.30
CA VAL A 120 -14.16 -16.25 0.12
C VAL A 120 -15.34 -17.21 0.28
N ASN A 121 -15.07 -18.48 0.58
CA ASN A 121 -16.09 -19.51 0.69
C ASN A 121 -16.82 -19.43 2.06
N THR A 122 -18.03 -18.87 2.04
CA THR A 122 -18.79 -18.69 3.28
C THR A 122 -19.41 -19.97 3.84
N PHE A 123 -19.56 -21.00 3.02
CA PHE A 123 -20.09 -22.31 3.44
C PHE A 123 -19.13 -23.06 4.36
N VAL A 124 -17.83 -22.76 4.29
CA VAL A 124 -16.80 -23.35 5.17
C VAL A 124 -16.24 -22.33 6.17
N GLY A 125 -16.88 -21.17 6.30
CA GLY A 125 -16.55 -20.17 7.31
C GLY A 125 -15.27 -19.39 7.06
N GLU A 126 -14.80 -19.23 5.81
CA GLU A 126 -13.56 -18.49 5.53
C GLU A 126 -13.60 -17.03 5.97
N GLN A 127 -14.78 -16.41 5.94
CA GLN A 127 -15.04 -15.06 6.44
C GLN A 127 -14.90 -14.94 7.97
N LEU A 128 -14.86 -16.05 8.69
CA LEU A 128 -14.67 -16.07 10.15
C LEU A 128 -13.20 -16.19 10.53
N LYS A 129 -12.30 -16.45 9.56
CA LYS A 129 -10.85 -16.56 9.82
C LYS A 129 -10.31 -15.20 10.28
N PRO A 130 -9.34 -15.15 11.22
CA PRO A 130 -8.78 -13.89 11.73
C PRO A 130 -8.27 -12.96 10.63
N GLU A 131 -7.78 -13.54 9.53
CA GLU A 131 -7.22 -12.82 8.39
C GLU A 131 -8.27 -11.98 7.67
N PHE A 132 -9.50 -12.50 7.50
CA PHE A 132 -10.61 -11.75 6.91
C PHE A 132 -11.27 -10.81 7.93
N VAL A 133 -11.42 -11.25 9.18
CA VAL A 133 -12.02 -10.43 10.25
C VAL A 133 -11.23 -9.15 10.50
N LYS A 134 -9.90 -9.19 10.32
CA LYS A 134 -9.05 -7.99 10.39
C LYS A 134 -9.38 -6.96 9.30
N ILE A 135 -9.88 -7.41 8.15
CA ILE A 135 -10.30 -6.57 7.03
C ILE A 135 -11.72 -6.06 7.26
N ASN A 136 -12.67 -6.98 7.47
CA ASN A 136 -14.06 -6.66 7.77
C ASN A 136 -14.47 -7.28 9.12
N PRO A 137 -14.59 -6.49 10.20
CA PRO A 137 -14.97 -7.00 11.52
C PRO A 137 -16.41 -7.51 11.57
N GLN A 138 -17.26 -7.13 10.60
CA GLN A 138 -18.61 -7.68 10.44
C GLN A 138 -18.61 -9.04 9.74
N HIS A 139 -17.45 -9.57 9.32
CA HIS A 139 -17.29 -10.90 8.74
C HIS A 139 -18.29 -11.20 7.61
N THR A 140 -18.62 -10.18 6.80
CA THR A 140 -19.54 -10.27 5.66
C THR A 140 -18.80 -10.10 4.35
N ILE A 141 -19.39 -10.66 3.30
CA ILE A 141 -19.03 -10.35 1.91
C ILE A 141 -20.29 -9.84 1.19
N PRO A 142 -20.16 -9.01 0.14
CA PRO A 142 -18.90 -8.52 -0.43
C PRO A 142 -18.21 -7.44 0.43
N THR A 143 -16.88 -7.44 0.41
CA THR A 143 -16.01 -6.39 0.98
C THR A 143 -15.06 -5.92 -0.12
N LEU A 144 -15.01 -4.60 -0.35
CA LEU A 144 -14.06 -3.96 -1.25
C LEU A 144 -12.90 -3.36 -0.44
N VAL A 145 -11.68 -3.53 -0.93
CA VAL A 145 -10.50 -2.77 -0.51
C VAL A 145 -10.06 -1.96 -1.72
N ASP A 146 -10.20 -0.65 -1.60
CA ASP A 146 -9.84 0.32 -2.62
C ASP A 146 -8.61 1.10 -2.17
N HIS A 147 -7.43 0.73 -2.65
CA HIS A 147 -6.17 1.37 -2.29
C HIS A 147 -5.97 1.52 -0.76
N GLY A 148 -6.35 0.48 0.00
CA GLY A 148 -6.32 0.46 1.47
C GLY A 148 -7.58 1.02 2.16
N PHE A 149 -8.50 1.68 1.45
CA PHE A 149 -9.82 2.03 1.98
C PHE A 149 -10.75 0.81 1.96
N VAL A 150 -11.17 0.36 3.14
CA VAL A 150 -12.02 -0.83 3.27
C VAL A 150 -13.48 -0.43 3.43
N ILE A 151 -14.36 -1.00 2.61
CA ILE A 151 -15.81 -0.81 2.68
C ILE A 151 -16.56 -2.12 2.42
N TRP A 152 -17.58 -2.38 3.21
CA TRP A 152 -18.52 -3.50 3.04
C TRP A 152 -19.95 -2.97 2.88
N GLU A 153 -20.91 -3.88 2.68
CA GLU A 153 -22.27 -3.61 2.19
C GLU A 153 -22.35 -3.30 0.70
N SER A 154 -22.92 -4.24 -0.06
CA SER A 154 -22.93 -4.17 -1.54
C SER A 154 -23.54 -2.90 -2.12
N ARG A 155 -24.57 -2.35 -1.45
CA ARG A 155 -25.26 -1.14 -1.91
C ARG A 155 -24.45 0.12 -1.60
N ALA A 156 -23.67 0.13 -0.52
CA ALA A 156 -22.71 1.20 -0.24
C ALA A 156 -21.54 1.16 -1.22
N ILE A 157 -21.02 -0.05 -1.52
CA ILE A 157 -19.93 -0.24 -2.49
C ILE A 157 -20.31 0.28 -3.89
N VAL A 158 -21.51 -0.03 -4.39
CA VAL A 158 -21.91 0.45 -5.74
C VAL A 158 -22.04 1.97 -5.79
N VAL A 159 -22.58 2.61 -4.75
CA VAL A 159 -22.64 4.08 -4.69
C VAL A 159 -21.23 4.66 -4.63
N TYR A 160 -20.37 4.11 -3.79
CA TYR A 160 -18.97 4.52 -3.68
C TYR A 160 -18.23 4.46 -5.02
N LEU A 161 -18.33 3.35 -5.75
CA LEU A 161 -17.68 3.19 -7.05
C LEU A 161 -18.18 4.23 -8.07
N VAL A 162 -19.48 4.52 -8.09
CA VAL A 162 -20.06 5.55 -8.96
C VAL A 162 -19.57 6.95 -8.56
N GLU A 163 -19.57 7.26 -7.28
CA GLU A 163 -19.17 8.59 -6.81
C GLU A 163 -17.68 8.86 -6.96
N GLN A 164 -16.82 7.84 -6.84
CA GLN A 164 -15.37 8.03 -7.02
C GLN A 164 -14.91 7.93 -8.46
N TYR A 165 -15.40 6.95 -9.21
CA TYR A 165 -14.84 6.61 -10.53
C TYR A 165 -15.78 6.94 -11.69
N GLY A 166 -17.01 7.39 -11.40
CA GLY A 166 -17.95 7.82 -12.42
C GLY A 166 -17.40 8.98 -13.25
N LYS A 167 -17.49 8.86 -14.58
CA LYS A 167 -17.08 9.94 -15.52
C LYS A 167 -18.00 11.16 -15.44
N ASP A 168 -19.24 10.93 -15.03
CA ASP A 168 -20.29 11.93 -14.84
C ASP A 168 -21.26 11.44 -13.74
N ASP A 169 -22.31 12.21 -13.46
CA ASP A 169 -23.31 11.89 -12.44
C ASP A 169 -24.52 11.12 -12.99
N SER A 170 -24.46 10.57 -14.21
CA SER A 170 -25.63 9.92 -14.85
C SER A 170 -26.15 8.70 -14.06
N LEU A 171 -25.25 7.94 -13.42
CA LEU A 171 -25.59 6.76 -12.62
C LEU A 171 -26.05 7.11 -11.20
N TYR A 172 -25.65 8.28 -10.68
CA TYR A 172 -26.05 8.75 -9.35
C TYR A 172 -26.08 10.29 -9.32
N PRO A 173 -27.14 10.91 -9.89
CA PRO A 173 -27.22 12.36 -10.09
C PRO A 173 -27.07 13.13 -8.79
N LYS A 174 -26.46 14.32 -8.80
CA LYS A 174 -26.27 15.11 -7.56
C LYS A 174 -27.51 15.89 -7.10
N ASP A 175 -28.61 15.83 -7.86
CA ASP A 175 -29.89 16.40 -7.45
C ASP A 175 -30.47 15.65 -6.23
N PRO A 176 -30.77 16.34 -5.12
CA PRO A 176 -31.21 15.68 -3.89
C PRO A 176 -32.51 14.87 -4.03
N GLN A 177 -33.45 15.30 -4.88
CA GLN A 177 -34.72 14.57 -5.06
C GLN A 177 -34.50 13.28 -5.86
N LYS A 178 -33.66 13.34 -6.90
CA LYS A 178 -33.25 12.14 -7.65
C LYS A 178 -32.48 11.16 -6.76
N GLN A 179 -31.53 11.63 -5.95
CA GLN A 179 -30.82 10.77 -5.00
C GLN A 179 -31.76 10.14 -3.99
N ALA A 180 -32.72 10.89 -3.44
CA ALA A 180 -33.71 10.35 -2.51
C ALA A 180 -34.53 9.21 -3.15
N LEU A 181 -34.94 9.34 -4.42
CA LEU A 181 -35.65 8.29 -5.15
C LEU A 181 -34.78 7.05 -5.40
N ILE A 182 -33.50 7.24 -5.75
CA ILE A 182 -32.53 6.16 -5.92
C ILE A 182 -32.29 5.45 -4.59
N ASN A 183 -31.95 6.19 -3.54
CA ASN A 183 -31.65 5.66 -2.22
C ASN A 183 -32.84 4.90 -1.61
N ARG A 184 -34.07 5.39 -1.84
CA ARG A 184 -35.27 4.65 -1.44
C ARG A 184 -35.31 3.24 -2.03
N LEU A 185 -34.92 3.06 -3.29
CA LEU A 185 -34.89 1.75 -3.95
C LEU A 185 -33.63 0.95 -3.60
N LEU A 186 -32.50 1.63 -3.36
CA LEU A 186 -31.32 1.02 -2.75
C LEU A 186 -31.53 0.64 -1.28
N TYR A 187 -32.65 0.97 -0.64
CA TYR A 187 -32.99 0.49 0.71
C TYR A 187 -34.30 -0.30 0.74
N PHE A 188 -34.81 -0.72 -0.42
CA PHE A 188 -35.91 -1.67 -0.52
C PHE A 188 -35.47 -3.08 -0.13
#